data_AF-A0A7W4GWG1-F1
#
_entry.id   AF-A0A7W4GWG1-F1
#
_cell.length_a   1.000
_cell.length_b   1.000
_cell.length_c   1.000
_cell.angle_alpha   90.00
_cell.angle_beta   90.00
_cell.angle_gamma   90.00
#
_symmetry.space_group_name_H-M   'P 1'
#
loop_
_entity.id
_entity.type
_entity.pdbx_description
1 polymer ?
#
loop_
_entity_poly.entity_id
_entity_poly.type
_entity_poly.pdbx_seq_one_letter_code
_entity_poly.pdbx_strand_id
1 'polypeptide(L)'
;MRRSRRGERAMVTVELAIGLLTVAVLATCLAGLSLLGVAQATVSESSAQLARQAARSDEAALREARTRAPEGAVIDVRRGSDGVTATVTMAVAVPGIGPVEVAATSWAAYEPGSGP
;
A
#
# COMPACT_ATOMS: atom_id res chain seq x y z
N MET A 1 22.55 -46.91 28.20
CA MET A 1 21.49 -46.50 27.25
C MET A 1 20.77 -45.17 27.61
N ARG A 2 21.29 -44.31 28.51
CA ARG A 2 20.62 -43.04 28.88
C ARG A 2 20.95 -41.82 27.98
N ARG A 3 21.96 -41.94 27.12
CA ARG A 3 22.50 -40.85 26.30
C ARG A 3 21.65 -40.59 25.03
N SER A 4 21.04 -41.62 24.46
CA SER A 4 20.18 -41.54 23.27
C SER A 4 18.90 -40.74 23.52
N ARG A 5 18.14 -41.06 24.59
CA ARG A 5 16.89 -40.36 24.93
C ARG A 5 17.03 -38.86 25.21
N ARG A 6 18.21 -38.40 25.66
CA ARG A 6 18.48 -36.97 25.90
C ARG A 6 18.82 -36.24 24.60
N GLY A 7 19.53 -36.91 23.68
CA GLY A 7 19.81 -36.41 22.33
C GLY A 7 18.55 -36.28 21.48
N GLU A 8 17.65 -37.27 21.53
CA GLU A 8 16.35 -37.25 20.84
C GLU A 8 15.48 -36.06 21.30
N ARG A 9 15.37 -35.83 22.61
CA ARG A 9 14.60 -34.70 23.16
C ARG A 9 15.22 -33.34 22.81
N ALA A 10 16.55 -33.24 22.83
CA ALA A 10 17.25 -32.03 22.43
C ALA A 10 17.04 -31.73 20.94
N MET A 11 17.11 -32.75 20.08
CA MET A 11 16.86 -32.62 18.64
C MET A 11 15.43 -32.16 18.34
N VAL A 12 14.42 -32.76 18.98
CA VAL A 12 13.01 -32.34 18.83
C VAL A 12 12.80 -30.88 19.28
N THR A 13 13.51 -30.45 20.33
CA THR A 13 13.43 -29.05 20.80
C THR A 13 14.06 -28.09 19.80
N VAL A 14 15.20 -28.48 19.19
CA VAL A 14 15.86 -27.70 18.15
C VAL A 14 14.98 -27.60 16.91
N GLU A 15 14.37 -28.71 16.49
CA GLU A 15 13.46 -28.74 15.35
C GLU A 15 12.24 -27.84 15.57
N LEU A 16 11.62 -27.91 16.76
CA LEU A 16 10.52 -27.02 17.12
C LEU A 16 10.95 -25.56 17.13
N ALA A 17 12.13 -25.25 17.68
CA ALA A 17 12.65 -23.88 17.73
C ALA A 17 12.88 -23.32 16.32
N ILE A 18 13.50 -24.10 15.42
CA ILE A 18 13.71 -23.70 14.03
C ILE A 18 12.37 -23.56 13.30
N GLY A 19 11.43 -24.47 13.52
CA GLY A 19 10.09 -24.39 12.96
C GLY A 19 9.35 -23.12 13.39
N LEU A 20 9.38 -22.79 14.69
CA LEU A 20 8.74 -21.60 15.22
C LEU A 20 9.38 -20.31 14.69
N LEU A 21 10.71 -20.26 14.61
CA LEU A 21 11.42 -19.12 14.00
C LEU A 21 11.06 -18.95 12.53
N THR A 22 10.99 -20.05 11.78
CA THR A 22 10.63 -20.03 10.35
C THR A 22 9.21 -19.51 10.16
N VAL A 23 8.26 -20.01 10.95
CA VAL A 23 6.85 -19.54 10.91
C VAL A 23 6.76 -18.07 11.29
N ALA A 24 7.49 -17.63 12.32
CA ALA A 24 7.49 -16.22 12.73
C ALA A 24 7.99 -15.31 11.60
N VAL A 25 9.10 -15.67 10.95
CA VAL A 25 9.64 -14.91 9.80
C VAL A 25 8.63 -14.86 8.66
N LEU A 26 8.04 -16.00 8.28
CA LEU A 26 7.03 -16.04 7.21
C LEU A 26 5.80 -15.20 7.55
N ALA A 27 5.32 -15.27 8.78
CA ALA A 27 4.19 -14.45 9.24
C ALA A 27 4.52 -12.95 9.16
N THR A 28 5.72 -12.54 9.57
CA THR A 28 6.17 -11.15 9.43
C THR A 28 6.26 -10.72 7.97
N CYS A 29 6.79 -11.55 7.08
CA CYS A 29 6.84 -11.26 5.66
C CYS A 29 5.44 -11.10 5.05
N LEU A 30 4.51 -12.01 5.35
CA LEU A 30 3.14 -11.94 4.87
C LEU A 30 2.41 -10.70 5.39
N ALA A 31 2.61 -10.34 6.66
CA ALA A 31 2.06 -9.12 7.23
C ALA A 31 2.60 -7.87 6.53
N GLY A 32 3.91 -7.80 6.28
CA GLY A 32 4.55 -6.71 5.55
C GLY A 32 4.04 -6.56 4.11
N LEU A 33 3.91 -7.68 3.38
CA LEU A 33 3.35 -7.68 2.03
C LEU A 33 1.88 -7.26 2.01
N SER A 34 1.09 -7.72 2.98
CA SER A 34 -0.32 -7.35 3.11
C SER A 34 -0.47 -5.85 3.38
N LEU A 35 0.37 -5.29 4.27
CA LEU A 35 0.40 -3.86 4.56
C LEU A 35 0.70 -3.03 3.30
N LEU A 36 1.74 -3.41 2.55
CA LEU A 36 2.09 -2.75 1.29
C LEU A 36 0.99 -2.89 0.24
N GLY A 37 0.37 -4.07 0.13
CA GLY A 37 -0.73 -4.32 -0.81
C GLY A 37 -1.95 -3.44 -0.52
N VAL A 38 -2.34 -3.31 0.75
CA VAL A 38 -3.42 -2.41 1.17
C VAL A 38 -3.05 -0.96 0.87
N ALA A 39 -1.84 -0.52 1.21
CA ALA A 39 -1.39 0.84 0.93
C ALA A 39 -1.34 1.17 -0.57
N GLN A 40 -0.94 0.21 -1.41
CA GLN A 40 -0.97 0.35 -2.87
C GLN A 40 -2.41 0.46 -3.39
N ALA A 41 -3.33 -0.35 -2.86
CA ALA A 41 -4.74 -0.26 -3.23
C ALA A 41 -5.35 1.10 -2.84
N THR A 42 -5.01 1.64 -1.67
CA THR A 42 -5.54 2.93 -1.20
C THR A 42 -5.03 4.11 -2.03
N VAL A 43 -3.74 4.16 -2.37
CA VAL A 43 -3.23 5.23 -3.26
C VAL A 43 -3.79 5.10 -4.67
N SER A 44 -3.99 3.87 -5.16
CA SER A 44 -4.62 3.60 -6.46
C SER A 44 -6.05 4.12 -6.52
N GLU A 45 -6.90 3.73 -5.57
CA GLU A 45 -8.29 4.20 -5.50
C GLU A 45 -8.36 5.73 -5.33
N SER A 46 -7.51 6.30 -4.48
CA SER A 46 -7.46 7.75 -4.27
C SER A 46 -7.10 8.49 -5.56
N SER A 47 -6.06 8.03 -6.28
CA SER A 47 -5.67 8.63 -7.56
C SER A 47 -6.79 8.56 -8.59
N ALA A 48 -7.52 7.44 -8.66
CA ALA A 48 -8.63 7.27 -9.59
C ALA A 48 -9.81 8.18 -9.26
N GLN A 49 -10.17 8.31 -7.97
CA GLN A 49 -11.23 9.22 -7.53
C GLN A 49 -10.89 10.68 -7.85
N LEU A 50 -9.66 11.11 -7.53
CA LEU A 50 -9.20 12.47 -7.80
C LEU A 50 -9.18 12.80 -9.30
N ALA A 51 -8.69 11.88 -10.14
CA ALA A 51 -8.69 12.07 -11.59
C ALA A 51 -10.11 12.25 -12.13
N ARG A 52 -11.05 11.38 -11.71
CA ARG A 52 -12.45 11.42 -12.16
C ARG A 52 -13.16 12.70 -11.71
N GLN A 53 -13.02 13.10 -10.46
CA GLN A 53 -13.68 14.31 -9.94
C GLN A 53 -13.10 15.57 -10.56
N ALA A 54 -11.77 15.62 -10.75
CA ALA A 54 -11.14 16.74 -11.44
C ALA A 54 -11.57 16.83 -12.91
N ALA A 55 -11.75 15.70 -13.60
CA ALA A 55 -12.23 15.64 -14.97
C ALA A 55 -13.70 16.07 -15.14
N ARG A 56 -14.49 16.02 -14.06
CA ARG A 56 -15.86 16.57 -14.00
C ARG A 56 -15.91 18.06 -13.71
N SER A 57 -14.77 18.67 -13.39
CA SER A 57 -14.70 20.04 -12.87
C SER A 57 -15.56 20.26 -11.61
N ASP A 58 -15.78 19.19 -10.83
CA ASP A 58 -16.46 19.24 -9.54
C ASP A 58 -15.45 19.56 -8.43
N GLU A 59 -15.21 20.85 -8.22
CA GLU A 59 -14.25 21.35 -7.23
C GLU A 59 -14.66 21.05 -5.77
N ALA A 60 -15.96 20.87 -5.50
CA ALA A 60 -16.41 20.50 -4.16
C ALA A 60 -16.06 19.04 -3.86
N ALA A 61 -16.37 18.14 -4.79
CA ALA A 61 -16.04 16.72 -4.68
C ALA A 61 -14.52 16.49 -4.69
N LEU A 62 -13.77 17.26 -5.47
CA LEU A 62 -12.30 17.20 -5.49
C LEU A 62 -11.69 17.60 -4.14
N ARG A 63 -12.20 18.66 -3.50
CA ARG A 63 -11.77 19.04 -2.14
C ARG A 63 -12.08 17.94 -1.13
N GLU A 64 -13.28 17.35 -1.20
CA GLU A 64 -13.67 16.26 -0.31
C GLU A 64 -12.76 15.03 -0.49
N ALA A 65 -12.45 14.64 -1.73
CA ALA A 65 -11.55 13.51 -1.96
C ALA A 65 -10.11 13.78 -1.50
N ARG A 66 -9.63 15.02 -1.59
CA ARG A 66 -8.35 15.42 -0.98
C ARG A 66 -8.37 15.25 0.54
N THR A 67 -9.49 15.53 1.20
CA THR A 67 -9.60 15.30 2.65
C THR A 67 -9.70 13.82 3.02
N ARG A 68 -10.18 12.97 2.10
CA ARG A 68 -10.22 11.50 2.26
C ARG A 68 -8.92 10.81 1.85
N ALA A 69 -7.94 11.55 1.32
CA ALA A 69 -6.66 10.97 0.95
C ALA A 69 -5.93 10.41 2.19
N PRO A 70 -5.06 9.41 2.00
CA PRO A 70 -4.30 8.83 3.10
C PRO A 70 -3.47 9.89 3.84
N GLU A 71 -3.33 9.76 5.15
CA GLU A 71 -2.53 10.69 5.95
C GLU A 71 -1.07 10.73 5.46
N GLY A 72 -0.53 11.94 5.31
CA GLY A 72 0.84 12.15 4.81
C GLY A 72 1.02 11.87 3.31
N ALA A 73 -0.06 11.62 2.56
CA ALA A 73 0.02 11.48 1.11
C ALA A 73 0.22 12.83 0.41
N VAL A 74 1.11 12.84 -0.58
CA VAL A 74 1.31 13.94 -1.51
C VAL A 74 0.42 13.69 -2.73
N ILE A 75 -0.36 14.70 -3.10
CA ILE A 75 -1.31 14.63 -4.21
C ILE A 75 -0.87 15.63 -5.29
N ASP A 76 -0.65 15.15 -6.50
CA ASP A 76 -0.46 15.97 -7.70
C ASP A 76 -1.61 15.74 -8.67
N VAL A 77 -2.26 16.83 -9.12
CA VAL A 77 -3.36 16.75 -10.09
C VAL A 77 -3.02 17.67 -11.26
N ARG A 78 -2.83 17.06 -12.42
CA ARG A 78 -2.43 17.72 -13.66
C ARG A 78 -3.56 17.66 -14.68
N ARG A 79 -4.14 18.81 -14.98
CA ARG A 79 -5.13 19.00 -16.05
C ARG A 79 -4.41 19.15 -17.38
N GLY A 80 -4.73 18.29 -18.35
CA GLY A 80 -4.23 18.33 -19.73
C GLY A 80 -5.30 18.81 -20.71
N SER A 81 -5.05 18.65 -22.01
CA SER A 81 -5.99 18.95 -23.09
C SER A 81 -7.21 18.01 -23.10
N ASP A 82 -6.96 16.71 -22.96
CA ASP A 82 -7.97 15.67 -23.19
C ASP A 82 -8.51 15.04 -21.90
N GLY A 83 -7.92 15.40 -20.76
CA GLY A 83 -8.32 14.85 -19.47
C GLY A 83 -7.41 15.28 -18.32
N VAL A 84 -7.56 14.60 -17.19
CA VAL A 84 -6.85 14.89 -15.95
C VAL A 84 -6.07 13.68 -15.48
N THR A 85 -4.81 13.90 -15.15
CA THR A 85 -3.94 12.92 -14.48
C THR A 85 -3.85 13.26 -13.00
N ALA A 86 -4.05 12.28 -12.13
CA ALA A 86 -3.81 12.43 -10.70
C ALA A 86 -2.79 11.40 -10.23
N THR A 87 -1.79 11.86 -9.48
CA THR A 87 -0.75 11.05 -8.86
C THR A 87 -0.84 11.21 -7.35
N VAL A 88 -0.84 10.09 -6.64
CA VAL A 88 -0.86 10.05 -5.17
C VAL A 88 0.35 9.25 -4.72
N THR A 89 1.15 9.84 -3.84
CA THR A 89 2.38 9.27 -3.30
C THR A 89 2.35 9.28 -1.78
N MET A 90 2.78 8.20 -1.14
CA MET A 90 2.81 8.08 0.33
C MET A 90 4.00 7.24 0.77
N ALA A 91 4.54 7.51 1.95
CA ALA A 91 5.54 6.66 2.60
C ALA A 91 4.88 5.73 3.62
N VAL A 92 5.16 4.43 3.54
CA VAL A 92 4.64 3.40 4.44
C VAL A 92 5.79 2.82 5.26
N ALA A 93 5.69 2.88 6.58
CA ALA A 93 6.68 2.26 7.45
C ALA A 93 6.48 0.74 7.49
N VAL A 94 7.43 0.00 6.91
CA VAL A 94 7.42 -1.47 6.92
C VAL A 94 8.33 -1.99 8.05
N PRO A 95 7.80 -2.81 8.99
CA PRO A 95 8.61 -3.36 10.07
C PRO A 95 9.86 -4.08 9.57
N GLY A 96 11.03 -3.69 10.08
CA GLY A 96 12.32 -4.30 9.73
C GLY A 96 12.95 -3.80 8.42
N ILE A 97 12.25 -2.99 7.62
CA ILE A 97 12.78 -2.44 6.34
C ILE A 97 12.89 -0.92 6.41
N GLY A 98 11.95 -0.23 7.07
CA GLY A 98 11.89 1.23 7.13
C GLY A 98 10.81 1.81 6.20
N PRO A 99 10.87 3.12 5.89
CA PRO A 99 9.89 3.76 5.04
C PRO A 99 10.03 3.29 3.58
N VAL A 100 8.93 2.81 3.01
CA VAL A 100 8.81 2.40 1.61
C VAL A 100 7.83 3.35 0.93
N GLU A 101 8.27 3.97 -0.16
CA GLU A 101 7.41 4.85 -0.95
C GLU A 101 6.47 4.04 -1.84
N VAL A 102 5.19 4.37 -1.79
CA VAL A 102 4.13 3.81 -2.63
C VAL A 102 3.49 4.94 -3.42
N ALA A 103 3.32 4.75 -4.73
CA ALA A 103 2.74 5.75 -5.60
C ALA A 103 1.81 5.10 -6.62
N ALA A 104 0.71 5.78 -6.93
CA ALA A 104 -0.19 5.41 -8.01
C ALA A 104 -0.55 6.63 -8.85
N THR A 105 -0.72 6.40 -10.14
CA THR A 105 -1.13 7.42 -11.10
C THR A 105 -2.34 6.93 -11.87
N SER A 106 -3.36 7.77 -11.98
CA SER A 106 -4.58 7.50 -12.72
C SER A 106 -4.92 8.65 -13.66
N TRP A 107 -5.57 8.32 -14.78
CA TRP A 107 -6.02 9.29 -15.77
C TRP A 107 -7.52 9.15 -16.02
N ALA A 108 -8.20 10.27 -16.24
CA ALA A 108 -9.61 10.33 -16.63
C ALA A 108 -9.83 11.38 -17.72
N ALA A 109 -10.57 11.02 -18.77
CA ALA A 109 -11.01 11.96 -19.80
C ALA A 109 -12.01 12.98 -19.22
N TYR A 110 -12.03 14.20 -19.76
CA TYR A 110 -13.06 15.18 -19.40
C TYR A 110 -14.45 14.68 -19.76
N GLU A 111 -15.44 15.02 -18.94
CA GLU A 111 -16.83 14.88 -19.36
C GLU A 111 -17.15 15.88 -20.50
N PRO A 112 -18.11 15.56 -21.38
CA PRO A 112 -18.52 16.48 -22.44
C PRO A 112 -18.95 17.83 -21.88
N GLY A 113 -18.23 18.91 -22.27
CA GLY A 113 -18.47 20.27 -21.77
C GLY A 113 -17.69 20.66 -20.50
N SER A 114 -16.79 19.79 -20.02
CA SER A 114 -16.01 20.00 -18.77
C SER A 114 -14.52 20.29 -18.99
N GLY A 115 -14.07 20.28 -20.25
CA GLY A 115 -12.71 20.64 -20.64
C GLY A 115 -12.40 22.14 -20.45
N PRO A 116 -11.12 22.54 -20.53
CA PRO A 116 -10.69 23.93 -20.37
C PRO A 116 -11.26 24.87 -21.44
#